data_AF-A0A7L5TA97-F1
#
_entry.id   AF-A0A7L5TA97-F1
#
_cell.length_a   1.000
_cell.length_b   1.000
_cell.length_c   1.000
_cell.angle_alpha   90.00
_cell.angle_beta   90.00
_cell.angle_gamma   90.00
#
_symmetry.space_group_name_H-M   'P 1'
#
loop_
_entity.id
_entity.type
_entity.pdbx_description
1 polymer ?
#
loop_
_entity_poly.entity_id
_entity_poly.type
_entity_poly.pdbx_seq_one_letter_code
_entity_poly.pdbx_strand_id
1 'polypeptide(L)'
;MTTANAITEPVGSWLSSLIAELLGTNQQEIPFDRPLGELGMDSLTAAQLSADLEERFGALISLERFLGEETLGELVHQLESDAAATSAAQEAGA
;
A
#
# COMPACT_ATOMS: atom_id res chain seq x y z
N MET A 1 -27.87 1.17 -16.33
CA MET A 1 -26.62 0.46 -15.99
C MET A 1 -25.88 1.37 -15.04
N THR A 2 -25.85 1.00 -13.77
CA THR A 2 -25.50 1.87 -12.64
C THR A 2 -24.00 2.12 -12.62
N THR A 3 -23.62 3.40 -12.66
CA THR A 3 -22.28 3.91 -12.42
C THR A 3 -21.87 3.59 -10.98
N ALA A 4 -21.26 2.43 -10.76
CA ALA A 4 -20.65 2.08 -9.49
C ALA A 4 -19.22 2.66 -9.46
N ASN A 5 -19.08 3.84 -8.87
CA ASN A 5 -17.89 4.36 -8.19
C ASN A 5 -16.55 3.65 -8.53
N ALA A 6 -15.96 3.97 -9.67
CA ALA A 6 -14.68 3.44 -10.13
C ALA A 6 -13.44 4.13 -9.48
N ILE A 7 -13.60 4.70 -8.28
CA ILE A 7 -12.57 5.53 -7.62
C ILE A 7 -12.23 5.04 -6.20
N THR A 8 -12.62 3.82 -5.84
CA THR A 8 -12.30 3.26 -4.52
C THR A 8 -11.94 1.79 -4.67
N GLU A 9 -10.88 1.52 -5.44
CA GLU A 9 -10.15 0.29 -5.13
C GLU A 9 -9.57 0.49 -3.73
N PRO A 10 -9.92 -0.35 -2.74
CA PRO A 10 -9.35 -0.23 -1.41
C PRO A 10 -7.83 -0.34 -1.57
N VAL A 11 -7.07 0.58 -0.95
CA VAL A 11 -5.59 0.59 -1.01
C VAL A 11 -5.04 -0.81 -0.76
N GLY A 12 -5.70 -1.57 0.11
CA GLY A 12 -5.51 -2.99 0.33
C GLY A 12 -5.49 -3.91 -0.87
N SER A 13 -6.51 -3.83 -1.72
CA SER A 13 -6.62 -4.69 -2.92
C SER A 13 -5.52 -4.36 -3.91
N TRP A 14 -5.23 -3.08 -4.08
CA TRP A 14 -4.15 -2.66 -4.97
C TRP A 14 -2.79 -3.10 -4.44
N LEU A 15 -2.52 -2.89 -3.15
CA LEU A 15 -1.27 -3.24 -2.50
C LEU A 15 -1.04 -4.75 -2.49
N SER A 16 -2.08 -5.54 -2.22
CA SER A 16 -2.01 -7.00 -2.31
C SER A 16 -1.75 -7.48 -3.75
N SER A 17 -2.34 -6.85 -4.76
CA SER A 17 -2.00 -7.12 -6.16
C SER A 17 -0.55 -6.77 -6.50
N LEU A 18 -0.05 -5.63 -6.05
CA LEU A 18 1.33 -5.20 -6.29
C LEU A 18 2.33 -6.14 -5.63
N ILE A 19 2.11 -6.50 -4.36
CA ILE A 19 2.94 -7.48 -3.65
C ILE A 19 2.87 -8.86 -4.31
N ALA A 20 1.69 -9.27 -4.77
CA ALA A 20 1.52 -10.54 -5.48
C ALA A 20 2.32 -10.57 -6.79
N GLU A 21 2.30 -9.50 -7.59
CA GLU A 21 3.14 -9.40 -8.80
C GLU A 21 4.63 -9.45 -8.46
N LEU A 22 5.04 -8.70 -7.43
CA LEU A 22 6.43 -8.63 -6.98
C LEU A 22 6.97 -9.98 -6.49
N LEU A 23 6.14 -10.74 -5.78
CA LEU A 23 6.47 -12.08 -5.27
C LEU A 23 6.18 -13.21 -6.28
N GLY A 24 5.55 -12.89 -7.42
CA GLY A 24 5.11 -13.88 -8.40
C GLY A 24 4.03 -14.84 -7.89
N THR A 25 3.21 -14.41 -6.93
CA THR A 25 2.11 -15.17 -6.34
C THR A 25 0.75 -14.55 -6.68
N ASN A 26 -0.32 -15.08 -6.10
CA ASN A 26 -1.67 -14.57 -6.31
C ASN A 26 -2.10 -13.63 -5.17
N GLN A 27 -2.78 -12.52 -5.49
CA GLN A 27 -3.29 -11.55 -4.51
C GLN A 27 -4.21 -12.18 -3.44
N GLN A 28 -4.90 -13.28 -3.78
CA GLN A 28 -5.78 -14.01 -2.86
C GLN A 28 -4.98 -14.76 -1.77
N GLU A 29 -3.70 -15.04 -2.04
CA GLU A 29 -2.80 -15.71 -1.11
C GLU A 29 -1.98 -14.72 -0.26
N ILE A 30 -2.16 -13.42 -0.48
CA ILE A 30 -1.51 -12.37 0.32
C ILE A 30 -2.34 -12.13 1.60
N PRO A 31 -1.84 -12.56 2.78
CA PRO A 31 -2.54 -12.35 4.03
C PRO A 31 -2.46 -10.88 4.48
N PHE A 32 -3.60 -10.34 4.90
CA PHE A 32 -3.73 -8.95 5.34
C PHE A 32 -3.28 -8.73 6.79
N ASP A 33 -3.42 -9.78 7.61
CA ASP A 33 -3.14 -9.79 9.05
C ASP A 33 -1.71 -10.29 9.37
N ARG A 34 -0.91 -10.58 8.33
CA ARG A 34 0.47 -11.05 8.52
C ARG A 34 1.51 -9.97 8.21
N PRO A 35 2.69 -10.08 8.84
CA PRO A 35 3.79 -9.18 8.57
C PRO A 35 4.27 -9.30 7.14
N LEU A 36 4.53 -8.15 6.53
CA LEU A 36 5.09 -8.01 5.18
C LEU A 36 6.45 -8.71 5.06
N GLY A 37 7.29 -8.64 6.10
CA GLY A 37 8.59 -9.32 6.13
C GLY A 37 8.49 -10.84 6.12
N GLU A 38 7.40 -11.41 6.64
CA GLU A 38 7.16 -12.86 6.66
C GLU A 38 6.62 -13.39 5.31
N LEU A 39 6.26 -12.51 4.37
CA LEU A 39 5.84 -12.90 3.02
C LEU A 39 7.01 -13.30 2.12
N GLY A 40 8.25 -13.15 2.61
CA GLY A 40 9.45 -13.29 1.79
C GLY A 40 9.74 -12.03 0.98
N MET A 41 9.37 -10.85 1.50
CA MET A 41 9.82 -9.60 0.91
C MET A 41 11.33 -9.44 1.09
N ASP A 42 12.03 -9.22 -0.01
CA ASP A 42 13.44 -8.91 -0.04
C ASP A 42 13.64 -7.39 -0.08
N SER A 43 14.87 -6.93 0.19
CA SER A 43 15.23 -5.51 0.09
C SER A 43 14.90 -4.91 -1.28
N LEU A 44 14.99 -5.70 -2.36
CA LEU A 44 14.64 -5.27 -3.72
C LEU A 44 13.13 -5.05 -3.88
N THR A 45 12.31 -6.00 -3.45
CA THR A 45 10.84 -5.91 -3.56
C THR A 45 10.28 -4.83 -2.64
N ALA A 46 10.84 -4.68 -1.44
CA ALA A 46 10.51 -3.59 -0.52
C ALA A 46 10.91 -2.22 -1.11
N ALA A 47 12.09 -2.08 -1.73
CA ALA A 47 12.50 -0.83 -2.38
C ALA A 47 11.53 -0.44 -3.51
N GLN A 48 11.12 -1.43 -4.32
CA GLN A 48 10.19 -1.22 -5.42
C GLN A 48 8.81 -0.79 -4.91
N LEU A 49 8.34 -1.41 -3.83
CA LEU A 49 7.08 -1.08 -3.17
C LEU A 49 7.10 0.34 -2.58
N SER A 50 8.19 0.72 -1.90
CA SER A 50 8.39 2.10 -1.41
C SER A 50 8.30 3.12 -2.54
N ALA A 51 8.97 2.87 -3.66
CA ALA A 51 8.98 3.80 -4.79
C ALA A 51 7.57 3.98 -5.38
N ASP A 52 6.81 2.90 -5.53
CA ASP A 52 5.46 2.95 -6.08
C ASP A 52 4.48 3.70 -5.15
N LEU A 53 4.63 3.50 -3.84
CA LEU A 53 3.86 4.23 -2.82
C LEU A 53 4.19 5.72 -2.79
N GLU A 54 5.46 6.08 -2.93
CA GLU A 54 5.89 7.47 -3.02
C GLU A 54 5.33 8.13 -4.29
N GLU A 55 5.42 7.48 -5.46
CA GLU A 55 4.92 8.04 -6.70
C GLU A 55 3.39 8.19 -6.70
N ARG A 56 2.67 7.23 -6.11
CA ARG A 56 1.21 7.21 -6.14
C ARG A 56 0.55 8.02 -5.03
N PHE A 57 1.09 7.96 -3.83
CA PHE A 57 0.51 8.57 -2.62
C PHE A 57 1.35 9.70 -2.06
N GLY A 58 2.62 9.86 -2.48
CA GLY A 58 3.56 10.78 -1.83
C GLY A 58 4.09 10.26 -0.50
N ALA A 59 3.82 8.99 -0.16
CA ALA A 59 4.15 8.41 1.13
C ALA A 59 5.53 7.75 1.12
N LEU A 60 6.48 8.36 1.82
CA LEU A 60 7.84 7.85 2.01
C LEU A 60 7.87 6.78 3.12
N ILE A 61 7.80 5.52 2.75
CA ILE A 61 7.84 4.40 3.71
C ILE A 61 9.21 3.72 3.69
N SER A 62 9.80 3.54 4.86
CA SER A 62 11.12 2.92 5.03
C SER A 62 11.08 1.40 4.80
N LEU A 63 12.11 0.87 4.14
CA LEU A 63 12.31 -0.58 3.94
C LEU A 63 12.21 -1.40 5.23
N GLU A 64 12.67 -0.85 6.36
CA GLU A 64 12.60 -1.50 7.68
C GLU A 64 11.17 -1.79 8.13
N ARG A 65 10.19 -0.98 7.70
CA ARG A 65 8.77 -1.27 7.95
C ARG A 65 8.37 -2.52 7.17
N PHE A 66 8.63 -2.53 5.86
CA PHE A 66 8.29 -3.65 4.98
C PHE A 66 8.97 -4.97 5.38
N LEU A 67 10.21 -4.91 5.84
CA LEU A 67 10.98 -6.08 6.29
C LEU A 67 10.76 -6.42 7.78
N GLY A 68 10.00 -5.58 8.50
CA GLY A 68 9.72 -5.74 9.92
C GLY A 68 8.41 -6.45 10.21
N GLU A 69 7.82 -6.11 11.35
CA GLU A 69 6.55 -6.65 11.83
C GLU A 69 5.31 -5.89 11.31
N GLU A 70 5.51 -4.99 10.34
CA GLU A 70 4.42 -4.22 9.72
C GLU A 70 3.46 -5.14 8.97
N THR A 71 2.16 -4.95 9.20
CA THR A 71 1.13 -5.69 8.46
C THR A 71 0.58 -4.88 7.30
N LEU A 72 0.01 -5.57 6.31
CA LEU A 72 -0.66 -4.93 5.20
C LEU A 72 -1.84 -4.06 5.67
N GLY A 73 -2.53 -4.48 6.74
CA GLY A 73 -3.59 -3.70 7.40
C GLY A 73 -3.14 -2.36 7.96
N GLU A 74 -2.06 -2.35 8.74
CA GLU A 74 -1.46 -1.11 9.27
C GLU A 74 -1.03 -0.18 8.14
N LEU A 75 -0.37 -0.74 7.12
CA LEU A 75 0.13 0.02 5.98
C LEU A 75 -1.01 0.71 5.22
N VAL A 76 -2.12 -0.02 4.99
CA VAL A 76 -3.33 0.52 4.36
C VAL A 76 -3.92 1.65 5.20
N HIS A 77 -4.08 1.43 6.51
CA HIS A 77 -4.62 2.45 7.40
C HIS A 77 -3.77 3.73 7.39
N GLN A 78 -2.45 3.58 7.37
CA GLN A 78 -1.52 4.70 7.30
C GLN A 78 -1.64 5.46 5.97
N LEU A 79 -1.72 4.75 4.84
CA LEU A 79 -1.89 5.35 3.52
C LEU A 79 -3.24 6.07 3.38
N GLU A 80 -4.31 5.50 3.91
CA GLU A 80 -5.63 6.16 3.95
C GLU A 80 -5.59 7.43 4.81
N SER A 81 -4.88 7.39 5.94
CA SER A 81 -4.68 8.56 6.81
C SER A 81 -3.84 9.65 6.12
N ASP A 82 -2.81 9.27 5.35
CA ASP A 82 -1.92 10.21 4.65
C ASP A 82 -2.62 10.86 3.44
N ALA A 83 -3.39 10.08 2.69
CA ALA A 83 -4.23 10.57 1.60
C ALA A 83 -5.30 11.56 2.10
N ALA A 84 -5.89 11.30 3.27
CA ALA A 84 -6.83 12.22 3.92
C ALA A 84 -6.14 13.52 4.37
N ALA A 85 -4.92 13.43 4.93
CA ALA A 85 -4.14 14.59 5.34
C ALA A 85 -3.72 15.47 4.16
N THR A 86 -3.27 14.87 3.07
CA THR A 86 -2.87 15.57 1.83
C THR A 86 -4.07 16.28 1.19
N SER A 87 -5.23 15.64 1.16
CA SER A 87 -6.46 16.24 0.61
C SER A 87 -6.89 17.48 1.42
N ALA A 88 -6.86 17.42 2.75
CA ALA A 88 -7.22 18.55 3.60
C ALA A 88 -6.26 19.75 3.45
N ALA A 89 -4.97 19.50 3.25
CA ALA A 89 -3.98 20.55 2.99
C ALA A 89 -4.19 21.22 1.61
N GLN A 90 -4.63 20.45 0.61
CA GLN A 90 -4.88 20.94 -0.74
C GLN A 90 -6.17 21.78 -0.85
N GLU A 91 -7.17 21.53 0.00
CA GLU A 91 -8.44 22.29 0.04
C GLU A 91 -8.35 23.62 0.82
N ALA A 92 -7.46 23.72 1.83
CA ALA A 92 -7.30 24.94 2.62
C ALA A 92 -6.49 26.06 1.92
N GLY A 93 -5.91 25.77 0.75
CA GLY A 93 -5.12 26.71 -0.06
C GLY A 93 -5.85 27.32 -1.26
N ALA A 94 -7.15 27.08 -1.42
CA ALA A 94 -7.97 27.59 -2.53
C ALA A 94 -8.73 28.88 -2.20
#